data_AF-A0A835IHJ0-F1
#
_entry.id   AF-A0A835IHJ0-F1
#
_cell.length_a   1.000
_cell.length_b   1.000
_cell.length_c   1.000
_cell.angle_alpha   90.00
_cell.angle_beta   90.00
_cell.angle_gamma   90.00
#
_symmetry.space_group_name_H-M   'P 1'
#
loop_
_entity.id
_entity.type
_entity.pdbx_description
1 polymer ?
#
loop_
_entity_poly.entity_id
_entity_poly.type
_entity_poly.pdbx_seq_one_letter_code
_entity_poly.pdbx_strand_id
1 'polypeptide(L)'
;MAGDYKWQIKLCPRGSEMTKDASISMYLALDRSTPFPEGIGYGFPNFVSLDALNDNTKGFLLKDTCIIEAEVLVLGTVSKFP
;
A
#
# COMPACT_ATOMS: atom_id res chain seq x y z
N MET A 1 2.96 8.22 24.12
CA MET A 1 3.97 8.54 23.11
C MET A 1 3.35 8.37 21.75
N ALA A 2 3.61 9.33 20.88
CA ALA A 2 3.26 9.31 19.46
C ALA A 2 3.89 8.18 18.63
N GLY A 3 4.97 7.61 19.17
CA GLY A 3 6.03 7.00 18.38
C GLY A 3 5.91 5.49 18.18
N ASP A 4 4.87 4.85 18.71
CA ASP A 4 4.84 3.38 18.79
C ASP A 4 3.87 2.74 17.78
N TYR A 5 3.35 3.51 16.81
CA TYR A 5 2.51 2.96 15.74
C TYR A 5 3.37 2.24 14.72
N LYS A 6 3.16 0.93 14.60
CA LYS A 6 3.78 0.09 13.58
C LYS A 6 2.90 0.09 12.33
N TRP A 7 3.34 0.79 11.29
CA TRP A 7 2.66 0.80 9.99
C TRP A 7 3.19 -0.35 9.12
N GLN A 8 2.32 -0.96 8.31
CA GLN A 8 2.72 -1.96 7.33
C GLN A 8 2.15 -1.60 5.96
N ILE A 9 3.02 -1.58 4.95
CA ILE A 9 2.62 -1.53 3.54
C ILE A 9 2.59 -2.97 3.02
N LYS A 10 1.47 -3.36 2.41
CA LYS A 10 1.33 -4.60 1.66
C LYS A 10 1.21 -4.26 0.19
N LEU A 11 2.19 -4.71 -0.58
CA LEU A 11 2.19 -4.61 -2.04
C LEU A 11 1.81 -5.98 -2.63
N CYS A 12 0.85 -5.98 -3.55
CA CYS A 12 0.47 -7.13 -4.35
C CYS A 12 0.77 -6.84 -5.82
N PRO A 13 1.93 -7.28 -6.36
CA PRO A 13 2.34 -6.97 -7.73
C PRO A 13 1.39 -7.51 -8.80
N ARG A 14 0.67 -8.59 -8.51
CA ARG A 14 -0.34 -9.20 -9.39
C ARG A 14 -1.78 -8.87 -8.98
N GLY A 15 -1.95 -7.83 -8.18
CA GLY A 15 -3.27 -7.41 -7.71
C GLY A 15 -3.82 -8.25 -6.57
N SER A 16 -5.00 -7.85 -6.11
CA SER A 16 -5.81 -8.56 -5.14
C SER A 16 -6.60 -9.68 -5.81
N GLU A 17 -7.33 -10.49 -5.05
CA GLU A 17 -8.22 -11.50 -5.64
C GLU A 17 -9.24 -10.88 -6.62
N MET A 18 -9.70 -9.66 -6.35
CA MET A 18 -10.67 -8.94 -7.19
C MET A 18 -10.03 -8.34 -8.45
N THR A 19 -8.72 -8.09 -8.44
CA THR A 19 -7.99 -7.36 -9.49
C THR A 19 -6.81 -8.16 -10.03
N LYS A 20 -6.92 -9.48 -9.92
CA LYS A 20 -5.85 -10.42 -10.23
C LYS A 20 -5.35 -10.22 -11.66
N ASP A 21 -4.04 -10.04 -11.78
CA ASP A 21 -3.31 -9.81 -13.03
C ASP A 21 -3.79 -8.59 -13.84
N ALA A 22 -4.60 -7.69 -13.26
CA ALA A 22 -5.07 -6.47 -13.93
C ALA A 22 -4.33 -5.23 -13.43
N SER A 23 -4.07 -5.16 -12.12
CA SER A 23 -3.45 -4.00 -11.47
C SER A 23 -2.53 -4.42 -10.35
N ILE A 24 -1.49 -3.64 -10.07
CA ILE A 24 -0.83 -3.64 -8.76
C ILE A 24 -1.86 -3.18 -7.72
N SER A 25 -1.94 -3.87 -6.59
CA SER A 25 -2.70 -3.42 -5.43
C SER A 25 -1.77 -3.04 -4.28
N MET A 26 -2.13 -2.02 -3.52
CA MET A 26 -1.36 -1.55 -2.37
C MET A 26 -2.28 -1.27 -1.18
N TYR A 27 -1.89 -1.69 0.02
CA TYR A 27 -2.66 -1.49 1.24
C TYR A 27 -1.78 -1.00 2.38
N LEU A 28 -2.32 -0.11 3.20
CA LEU A 28 -1.71 0.34 4.44
C LEU A 28 -2.48 -0.25 5.63
N ALA A 29 -1.76 -0.80 6.60
CA ALA A 29 -2.34 -1.31 7.85
C ALA A 29 -1.66 -0.69 9.07
N LEU A 30 -2.46 -0.45 10.10
CA LEU A 30 -2.03 -0.06 11.44
C LEU A 30 -1.88 -1.34 12.28
N ASP A 31 -0.66 -1.69 12.64
CA ASP A 31 -0.27 -2.89 13.37
C ASP A 31 -0.56 -4.23 12.64
N ARG A 32 0.20 -5.28 12.99
CA ARG A 32 0.00 -6.65 12.47
C ARG A 32 -1.11 -7.41 13.19
N SER A 33 -1.56 -6.91 14.34
CA SER A 33 -2.55 -7.59 15.19
C SER A 33 -3.97 -7.49 14.66
N THR A 34 -4.27 -6.51 13.80
CA THR A 34 -5.50 -6.52 13.03
C THR A 34 -5.31 -7.46 11.84
N PRO A 35 -5.91 -8.66 11.82
CA PRO A 35 -5.94 -9.43 10.59
C PRO A 35 -6.52 -8.51 9.51
N PHE A 36 -5.85 -8.40 8.37
CA PHE A 36 -6.41 -7.74 7.21
C PHE A 36 -7.82 -8.33 7.06
N PRO A 37 -8.90 -7.56 7.34
CA PRO A 37 -10.23 -8.09 7.14
C PRO A 37 -10.24 -8.46 5.67
N GLU A 38 -10.46 -9.73 5.36
CA GLU A 38 -10.62 -10.20 3.99
C GLU A 38 -11.66 -9.27 3.33
N GLY A 39 -11.18 -8.30 2.56
CA GLY A 39 -12.01 -7.31 1.88
C GLY A 39 -11.92 -5.83 2.30
N ILE A 40 -11.29 -5.43 3.41
CA ILE A 40 -11.20 -3.99 3.78
C ILE A 40 -9.82 -3.60 4.32
N GLY A 41 -8.77 -3.82 3.54
CA GLY A 41 -7.53 -3.07 3.75
C GLY A 41 -7.74 -1.61 3.32
N TYR A 42 -7.34 -0.63 4.13
CA TYR A 42 -7.30 0.77 3.69
C TYR A 42 -6.22 0.91 2.62
N GLY A 43 -6.63 0.99 1.36
CA GLY A 43 -5.68 0.95 0.25
C GLY A 43 -6.33 1.10 -1.12
N PHE A 44 -5.52 0.85 -2.13
CA PHE A 44 -5.85 1.00 -3.54
C PHE A 44 -5.78 -0.37 -4.22
N PRO A 45 -6.91 -1.07 -4.42
CA PRO A 45 -6.93 -2.36 -5.13
C PRO A 45 -6.54 -2.22 -6.62
N ASN A 46 -6.72 -1.04 -7.20
CA ASN A 46 -6.29 -0.67 -8.54
C ASN A 46 -5.34 0.53 -8.47
N PHE A 47 -4.13 0.34 -7.92
CA PHE A 47 -3.17 1.43 -7.76
C PHE A 47 -2.56 1.85 -9.11
N VAL A 48 -1.98 0.88 -9.83
CA VAL A 48 -1.43 1.07 -11.18
C VAL A 48 -1.83 -0.17 -12.00
N SER A 49 -2.45 0.00 -13.16
CA SER A 49 -2.76 -1.14 -14.03
C SER A 49 -1.48 -1.77 -14.56
N LEU A 50 -1.48 -3.08 -14.80
CA LEU A 50 -0.31 -3.76 -15.36
C LEU A 50 0.00 -3.25 -16.78
N ASP A 51 -1.02 -2.86 -17.55
CA ASP A 51 -0.81 -2.23 -18.85
C ASP A 51 -0.04 -0.92 -18.73
N ALA A 52 -0.43 -0.04 -17.79
CA ALA A 52 0.27 1.21 -17.57
C ALA A 52 1.67 1.01 -16.99
N LEU A 53 1.85 0.03 -16.09
CA LEU A 53 3.15 -0.33 -15.53
C LEU A 53 4.14 -0.78 -16.62
N ASN A 54 3.65 -1.60 -17.56
CA ASN A 54 4.47 -2.17 -18.63
C ASN A 54 4.59 -1.25 -19.86
N ASP A 55 3.80 -0.17 -19.92
CA ASP A 55 3.92 0.85 -20.96
C ASP A 55 5.22 1.65 -20.79
N ASN A 56 6.17 1.40 -21.69
CA ASN A 56 7.49 2.03 -21.67
C ASN A 56 7.45 3.56 -21.87
N THR A 57 6.33 4.12 -22.33
CA THR A 57 6.15 5.56 -22.47
C THR A 57 5.80 6.24 -21.15
N LYS A 58 5.35 5.48 -20.15
CA LYS A 58 4.98 6.01 -18.82
C LYS A 58 6.15 6.11 -17.85
N GLY A 59 7.19 5.30 -18.06
CA GLY A 59 8.40 5.30 -17.23
C GLY A 59 8.23 4.70 -15.84
N PHE A 60 7.13 4.00 -15.54
CA PHE A 60 6.92 3.35 -14.23
C PHE A 60 7.81 2.13 -14.00
N LEU A 61 8.22 1.45 -15.08
CA LEU A 61 9.15 0.33 -15.05
C LEU A 61 10.37 0.70 -15.90
N LEU A 62 11.53 0.82 -15.26
CA LEU A 62 12.80 1.10 -15.93
C LEU A 62 13.83 0.06 -15.50
N LYS A 63 14.41 -0.66 -16.47
CA LYS A 63 15.41 -1.71 -16.22
C LYS A 63 14.92 -2.72 -15.16
N ASP A 64 13.73 -3.26 -15.40
CA ASP A 64 13.04 -4.22 -14.53
C ASP A 64 12.84 -3.73 -13.07
N THR A 65 12.91 -2.41 -12.86
CA THR A 65 12.79 -1.79 -11.54
C THR A 65 11.64 -0.78 -11.54
N CYS A 66 10.78 -0.89 -10.52
CA CYS A 66 9.73 0.07 -10.21
C CYS A 66 9.92 0.52 -8.75
N ILE A 67 9.77 1.82 -8.49
CA ILE A 67 9.87 2.39 -7.16
C ILE A 67 8.47 2.81 -6.71
N ILE A 68 8.07 2.37 -5.52
CA ILE A 68 6.79 2.72 -4.91
C ILE A 68 7.09 3.37 -3.56
N GLU A 69 6.54 4.56 -3.36
CA GLU A 69 6.73 5.36 -2.17
C GLU A 69 5.38 5.57 -1.47
N ALA A 70 5.41 5.64 -0.14
CA ALA A 70 4.24 5.96 0.67
C ALA A 70 4.65 6.94 1.78
N GLU A 71 3.85 7.99 1.92
CA GLU A 71 4.03 9.00 2.96
C GLU A 71 2.95 8.85 4.02
N VAL A 72 3.34 8.92 5.30
CA VAL A 72 2.42 8.85 6.44
C VAL A 72 2.57 10.11 7.26
N LEU A 73 1.51 10.92 7.29
CA LEU A 73 1.46 12.15 8.07
C LEU A 73 0.84 11.89 9.45
N VAL A 74 1.59 12.16 10.53
CA VAL A 74 1.11 12.06 11.91
C VAL A 74 0.75 13.46 12.40
N LEU A 75 -0.55 13.76 12.49
CA LEU A 75 -1.06 15.11 12.79
C LEU A 75 -1.03 15.49 14.27
N GLY A 76 -0.94 14.52 15.17
CA GLY A 76 -0.97 14.76 16.60
C GLY A 76 -1.16 13.47 17.35
N THR A 77 -0.67 13.41 18.58
CA THR A 77 -0.71 12.18 19.37
C THR A 77 -1.24 12.46 20.75
N VAL A 78 -2.23 11.68 21.17
CA VAL A 78 -2.80 11.80 22.49
C VAL A 78 -2.02 10.87 23.42
N SER A 79 -1.23 11.44 24.32
CA SER A 79 -0.74 10.69 25.47
C SER A 79 -1.89 10.46 26.44
N LYS A 80 -2.11 9.21 26.86
CA LYS A 80 -2.95 8.94 28.04
C LYS A 80 -2.34 9.69 29.22
N PHE A 81 -3.14 10.56 29.85
CA PHE A 81 -2.78 11.15 31.14
C PHE A 81 -2.69 10.04 32.20
N PRO A 82 -1.79 10.16 33.19
CA PRO A 82 -1.62 9.18 34.25
C PRO A 82 -2.89 8.99 35.09
#